data_AF-A0A7N5P6Q9-F1
#
_entry.id   AF-A0A7N5P6Q9-F1
#
_cell.length_a   1.000
_cell.length_b   1.000
_cell.length_c   1.000
_cell.angle_alpha   90.00
_cell.angle_beta   90.00
_cell.angle_gamma   90.00
#
_symmetry.space_group_name_H-M   'P 1'
#
loop_
_entity.id
_entity.type
_entity.pdbx_description
1 polymer ?
#
loop_
_entity_poly.entity_id
_entity_poly.type
_entity_poly.pdbx_seq_one_letter_code
_entity_poly.pdbx_strand_id
1 'polypeptide(L)'
;MRPQGAWPPARAGKGPASRARAQSAAARSTLGARMAAAAAGSGTPREEEGPSGEAAAPQPHAPTSAPGARLSRLPLARVKALVKADPDVTLAGQEAIFILARAAELFVETIAKDAYCCAQQGKRKTLQRRDLDNAIEAVDEFAFLEGLP
;
A
#
# COMPACT_ATOMS: atom_id res chain seq x y z
N MET A 1 26.92 38.28 -3.55
CA MET A 1 26.97 36.86 -3.11
C MET A 1 26.19 36.74 -1.81
N ARG A 2 25.09 35.98 -1.77
CA ARG A 2 24.33 35.68 -0.55
C ARG A 2 24.42 34.17 -0.29
N PRO A 3 24.71 33.69 0.93
CA PRO A 3 24.66 32.27 1.21
C PRO A 3 23.20 31.82 1.33
N GLN A 4 22.87 30.76 0.61
CA GLN A 4 21.63 29.98 0.73
C GLN A 4 21.85 28.89 1.78
N GLY A 5 20.84 28.60 2.60
CA GLY A 5 20.81 27.39 3.44
C GLY A 5 20.75 27.65 4.95
N ALA A 6 19.63 28.16 5.44
CA ALA A 6 19.24 28.00 6.84
C ALA A 6 17.76 27.61 6.88
N TRP A 7 17.47 26.35 7.22
CA TRP A 7 16.12 25.93 7.55
C TRP A 7 15.71 26.54 8.91
N PRO A 8 14.46 27.01 9.07
CA PRO A 8 13.99 27.50 10.36
C PRO A 8 13.80 26.34 11.35
N PRO A 9 13.95 26.57 12.67
CA PRO A 9 13.74 25.53 13.67
C PRO A 9 12.27 25.11 13.76
N ALA A 10 12.04 23.82 13.99
CA ALA A 10 10.73 23.21 14.16
C ALA A 10 9.92 23.93 15.25
N ARG A 11 8.77 24.49 14.86
CA ARG A 11 7.85 25.15 15.79
C ARG A 11 7.03 24.09 16.51
N ALA A 12 7.26 23.94 17.82
CA ALA A 12 6.40 23.16 18.70
C ALA A 12 4.99 23.79 18.77
N GLY A 13 4.07 23.30 17.94
CA GLY A 13 2.64 23.65 17.98
C GLY A 13 1.92 22.86 19.08
N LYS A 14 1.68 23.48 20.22
CA LYS A 14 0.71 22.99 21.22
C LYS A 14 -0.69 23.44 20.77
N GLY A 15 -1.47 22.50 20.23
CA GLY A 15 -2.85 22.70 19.76
C GLY A 15 -3.58 21.35 19.64
N PRO A 16 -4.90 21.32 19.38
CA PRO A 16 -5.83 20.21 19.68
C PRO A 16 -5.58 18.86 18.96
N ALA A 17 -4.52 18.77 18.15
CA ALA A 17 -4.03 17.59 17.44
C ALA A 17 -3.81 16.37 18.36
N SER A 18 -3.57 16.56 19.66
CA SER A 18 -3.36 15.47 20.62
C SER A 18 -4.54 14.48 20.70
N ARG A 19 -5.78 14.97 20.53
CA ARG A 19 -6.98 14.13 20.67
C ARG A 19 -7.30 13.33 19.41
N ALA A 20 -6.96 13.86 18.23
CA ALA A 20 -7.06 13.15 16.95
C ALA A 20 -5.94 12.10 16.81
N ARG A 21 -4.72 12.44 17.25
CA ARG A 21 -3.56 11.54 17.29
C ARG A 21 -3.80 10.31 18.17
N ALA A 22 -4.46 10.50 19.31
CA ALA A 22 -4.84 9.39 20.20
C ALA A 22 -5.89 8.45 19.59
N GLN A 23 -6.86 8.99 18.85
CA GLN A 23 -7.92 8.18 18.22
C GLN A 23 -7.41 7.40 17.00
N SER A 24 -6.52 7.99 16.20
CA SER A 24 -5.87 7.31 15.07
C SER A 24 -4.91 6.21 15.54
N ALA A 25 -4.12 6.46 16.59
CA ALA A 25 -3.25 5.44 17.19
C ALA A 25 -4.04 4.24 17.76
N ALA A 26 -5.18 4.49 18.42
CA ALA A 26 -6.04 3.45 18.96
C ALA A 26 -6.65 2.56 17.86
N ALA A 27 -7.04 3.12 16.72
CA ALA A 27 -7.56 2.35 15.59
C ALA A 27 -6.48 1.48 14.92
N ARG A 28 -5.22 1.95 14.88
CA ARG A 28 -4.08 1.22 14.30
C ARG A 28 -3.66 0.01 15.16
N SER A 29 -3.77 0.12 16.49
CA SER A 29 -3.46 -0.98 17.42
C SER A 29 -4.37 -2.20 17.23
N THR A 30 -5.64 -1.99 16.89
CA THR A 30 -6.63 -3.08 16.76
C THR A 30 -6.48 -3.86 15.46
N LEU A 31 -5.93 -3.23 14.41
CA LEU A 31 -5.74 -3.89 13.11
C LEU A 31 -4.47 -4.77 13.10
N GLY A 32 -3.38 -4.32 13.72
CA GLY A 32 -2.14 -5.11 13.84
C GLY A 32 -2.32 -6.43 14.60
N ALA A 33 -3.18 -6.44 15.62
CA ALA A 33 -3.46 -7.64 16.42
C ALA A 33 -4.25 -8.73 15.65
N ARG A 34 -5.03 -8.36 14.63
CA ARG A 34 -5.87 -9.31 13.88
C ARG A 34 -5.10 -10.09 12.80
N MET A 35 -3.95 -9.58 12.36
CA MET A 35 -3.12 -10.24 11.34
C MET A 35 -2.23 -11.36 11.92
N ALA A 36 -1.92 -11.34 13.22
CA ALA A 36 -1.03 -12.33 13.84
C ALA A 36 -1.69 -13.69 14.17
N ALA A 37 -3.04 -13.76 14.20
CA ALA A 37 -3.76 -14.94 14.68
C ALA A 37 -4.11 -15.99 13.61
N ALA A 38 -3.83 -15.74 12.33
CA ALA A 38 -4.29 -16.60 11.23
C ALA A 38 -3.32 -17.74 10.83
N ALA A 39 -2.16 -17.87 11.49
CA ALA A 39 -1.11 -18.83 11.14
C ALA A 39 -0.98 -19.97 12.17
N ALA A 40 -2.02 -20.78 12.36
CA ALA A 40 -1.91 -22.06 13.07
C ALA A 40 -2.98 -23.04 12.57
N GLY A 41 -2.62 -23.84 11.57
CA GLY A 41 -3.51 -24.85 10.99
C GLY A 41 -2.75 -26.05 10.41
N SER A 42 -2.49 -27.04 11.27
CA SER A 42 -2.49 -28.50 11.07
C SER A 42 -1.82 -29.17 9.84
N GLY A 43 -0.90 -30.10 10.13
CA GLY A 43 -0.56 -31.30 9.33
C GLY A 43 -0.01 -32.33 10.32
N THR A 44 -0.28 -33.64 10.29
CA THR A 44 -0.45 -34.69 9.25
C THR A 44 -1.26 -35.86 9.86
N PRO A 45 -1.37 -37.13 9.34
CA PRO A 45 -0.95 -37.77 8.07
C PRO A 45 -2.01 -38.71 7.42
N ARG A 46 -1.71 -39.35 6.26
CA ARG A 46 -1.90 -40.82 5.97
C ARG A 46 -1.84 -41.19 4.46
N GLU A 47 -1.24 -42.35 4.21
CA GLU A 47 -0.86 -43.06 2.96
C GLU A 47 -2.00 -43.75 2.18
N GLU A 48 -1.78 -44.07 0.88
CA GLU A 48 -1.91 -45.41 0.23
C GLU A 48 -1.79 -45.37 -1.33
N GLU A 49 -1.60 -46.56 -1.94
CA GLU A 49 -0.80 -46.95 -3.13
C GLU A 49 -1.34 -46.69 -4.57
N GLY A 50 -0.47 -46.98 -5.58
CA GLY A 50 -0.72 -47.01 -7.05
C GLY A 50 -1.49 -48.26 -7.57
N PRO A 51 -1.33 -48.77 -8.83
CA PRO A 51 -0.38 -48.42 -9.92
C PRO A 51 -0.97 -48.42 -11.38
N SER A 52 -0.08 -48.25 -12.37
CA SER A 52 -0.12 -48.73 -13.78
C SER A 52 -0.97 -48.02 -14.86
N GLY A 53 -0.35 -47.79 -16.04
CA GLY A 53 -1.07 -47.73 -17.32
C GLY A 53 -0.56 -46.71 -18.35
N GLU A 54 0.22 -47.19 -19.31
CA GLU A 54 0.80 -46.50 -20.47
C GLU A 54 -0.23 -46.08 -21.54
N ALA A 55 -0.08 -44.88 -22.13
CA ALA A 55 -0.30 -44.59 -23.56
C ALA A 55 -0.11 -43.09 -23.86
N ALA A 56 0.97 -42.78 -24.58
CA ALA A 56 1.22 -41.46 -25.15
C ALA A 56 0.22 -41.16 -26.29
N ALA A 57 -0.46 -40.02 -26.20
CA ALA A 57 -1.11 -39.36 -27.33
C ALA A 57 -0.76 -37.85 -27.27
N PRO A 58 -0.29 -37.24 -28.37
CA PRO A 58 0.11 -35.84 -28.39
C PRO A 58 -1.13 -34.94 -28.29
N GLN A 59 -1.32 -34.34 -27.13
CA GLN A 59 -2.32 -33.29 -26.90
C GLN A 59 -1.87 -32.00 -27.60
N PRO A 60 -2.68 -31.39 -28.49
CA PRO A 60 -2.39 -30.08 -29.04
C PRO A 60 -2.47 -29.03 -27.93
N HIS A 61 -1.33 -28.48 -27.56
CA HIS A 61 -1.23 -27.36 -26.61
C HIS A 61 -1.77 -26.10 -27.27
N ALA A 62 -3.07 -25.87 -27.11
CA ALA A 62 -3.65 -24.56 -27.30
C ALA A 62 -3.14 -23.65 -26.16
N PRO A 63 -2.54 -22.48 -26.44
CA PRO A 63 -2.27 -21.50 -25.39
C PRO A 63 -3.62 -20.88 -24.99
N THR A 64 -4.34 -21.54 -24.08
CA THR A 64 -5.43 -20.92 -23.33
C THR A 64 -4.80 -19.99 -22.29
N SER A 65 -4.30 -18.85 -22.75
CA SER A 65 -4.12 -17.69 -21.88
C SER A 65 -5.52 -17.15 -21.59
N ALA A 66 -6.25 -17.80 -20.67
CA ALA A 66 -7.28 -17.11 -19.91
C ALA A 66 -6.67 -15.76 -19.44
N PRO A 67 -7.41 -14.63 -19.45
CA PRO A 67 -6.87 -13.37 -18.99
C PRO A 67 -6.43 -13.55 -17.53
N GLY A 68 -5.15 -13.83 -17.33
CA GLY A 68 -4.59 -14.22 -16.06
C GLY A 68 -4.95 -13.17 -15.03
N ALA A 69 -5.43 -13.61 -13.87
CA ALA A 69 -5.71 -12.72 -12.75
C ALA A 69 -4.51 -11.79 -12.56
N ARG A 70 -4.69 -10.50 -12.85
CA ARG A 70 -3.59 -9.54 -12.73
C ARG A 70 -3.20 -9.48 -11.25
N LEU A 71 -1.95 -9.80 -10.96
CA LEU A 71 -1.43 -9.86 -9.59
C LEU A 71 -1.46 -8.47 -8.88
N SER A 72 -1.45 -7.38 -9.67
CA SER A 72 -1.67 -6.01 -9.22
C SER A 72 -2.80 -5.34 -10.01
N ARG A 73 -3.51 -4.42 -9.35
CA ARG A 73 -4.52 -3.54 -9.94
C ARG A 73 -3.89 -2.40 -10.75
N LEU A 74 -2.62 -2.09 -10.50
CA LEU A 74 -1.88 -1.04 -11.19
C LEU A 74 -1.07 -1.62 -12.37
N PRO A 75 -0.98 -0.91 -13.52
CA PRO A 75 -0.14 -1.36 -14.63
C PRO A 75 1.35 -1.31 -14.26
N LEU A 76 2.00 -2.48 -14.17
CA LEU A 76 3.42 -2.57 -13.78
C LEU A 76 4.35 -1.77 -14.70
N ALA A 77 4.04 -1.70 -16.00
CA ALA A 77 4.79 -0.88 -16.95
C ALA A 77 4.77 0.61 -16.57
N ARG A 78 3.64 1.11 -16.05
CA ARG A 78 3.52 2.51 -15.62
C ARG A 78 4.28 2.76 -14.32
N VAL A 79 4.21 1.83 -13.37
CA VAL A 79 4.98 1.90 -12.12
C VAL A 79 6.49 1.92 -12.44
N LYS A 80 6.95 1.04 -13.33
CA LYS A 80 8.35 1.02 -13.79
C LYS A 80 8.77 2.35 -14.44
N ALA A 81 7.91 2.95 -15.26
CA ALA A 81 8.20 4.24 -15.88
C ALA A 81 8.33 5.38 -14.85
N LEU A 82 7.52 5.38 -13.79
CA LEU A 82 7.63 6.35 -12.70
C LEU A 82 8.91 6.15 -11.88
N VAL A 83 9.26 4.90 -11.57
CA VAL A 83 10.51 4.56 -10.88
C VAL A 83 11.74 5.01 -11.68
N LYS A 84 11.72 4.83 -13.00
CA LYS A 84 12.80 5.24 -13.90
C LYS A 84 12.76 6.73 -14.30
N ALA A 85 11.79 7.50 -13.82
CA ALA A 85 11.79 8.94 -14.00
C ALA A 85 12.83 9.63 -13.11
N ASP A 86 13.28 8.94 -12.06
CA ASP A 86 14.42 9.35 -11.25
C ASP A 86 15.73 9.12 -12.03
N PRO A 87 16.55 10.17 -12.28
CA PRO A 87 17.80 10.06 -13.03
C PRO A 87 18.83 9.13 -12.36
N ASP A 88 18.75 8.93 -11.05
CA ASP A 88 19.69 8.10 -10.31
C ASP A 88 19.31 6.61 -10.35
N VAL A 89 18.15 6.26 -10.93
CA VAL A 89 17.64 4.89 -11.03
C VAL A 89 17.95 4.28 -12.41
N THR A 90 19.00 3.47 -12.47
CA THR A 90 19.44 2.81 -13.71
C THR A 90 18.68 1.51 -14.01
N LEU A 91 18.54 0.65 -13.01
CA LEU A 91 17.89 -0.66 -13.10
C LEU A 91 16.80 -0.82 -12.03
N ALA A 92 15.67 -1.41 -12.42
CA ALA A 92 14.60 -1.78 -11.49
C ALA A 92 14.12 -3.20 -11.80
N GLY A 93 14.27 -4.10 -10.83
CA GLY A 93 13.87 -5.50 -10.94
C GLY A 93 12.35 -5.69 -10.92
N GLN A 94 11.86 -6.75 -11.56
CA GLN A 94 10.43 -7.02 -11.69
C GLN A 94 9.73 -7.16 -10.32
N GLU A 95 10.36 -7.85 -9.38
CA GLU A 95 9.83 -8.02 -8.01
C GLU A 95 9.70 -6.68 -7.27
N ALA A 96 10.69 -5.79 -7.40
CA ALA A 96 10.63 -4.46 -6.79
C ALA A 96 9.47 -3.63 -7.37
N ILE A 97 9.28 -3.68 -8.70
CA ILE A 97 8.16 -3.00 -9.36
C ILE A 97 6.81 -3.58 -8.89
N PHE A 98 6.72 -4.89 -8.72
CA PHE A 98 5.51 -5.54 -8.20
C PHE A 98 5.20 -5.13 -6.75
N ILE A 99 6.20 -5.13 -5.87
CA ILE A 99 6.06 -4.69 -4.48
C ILE A 99 5.62 -3.22 -4.42
N LEU A 100 6.24 -2.34 -5.20
CA LEU A 100 5.84 -0.93 -5.27
C LEU A 100 4.39 -0.75 -5.73
N ALA A 101 3.95 -1.54 -6.72
CA ALA A 101 2.56 -1.51 -7.16
C ALA A 101 1.61 -1.93 -6.03
N ARG A 102 1.95 -2.98 -5.26
CA ARG A 102 1.16 -3.41 -4.11
C ARG A 102 1.17 -2.41 -2.95
N ALA A 103 2.33 -1.83 -2.66
CA ALA A 103 2.48 -0.79 -1.66
C ALA A 103 1.63 0.44 -2.02
N ALA A 104 1.62 0.85 -3.29
CA ALA A 104 0.81 1.96 -3.77
C ALA A 104 -0.71 1.67 -3.64
N GLU A 105 -1.16 0.44 -3.90
CA GLU A 105 -2.56 0.06 -3.66
C GLU A 105 -2.94 0.20 -2.19
N LEU A 106 -2.10 -0.33 -1.28
CA LEU A 106 -2.32 -0.22 0.17
C LEU A 106 -2.24 1.24 0.66
N PHE A 107 -1.34 2.02 0.09
CA PHE A 107 -1.16 3.43 0.40
C PHE A 107 -2.43 4.23 0.08
N VAL A 108 -2.97 4.08 -1.13
CA VAL A 108 -4.21 4.75 -1.55
C VAL A 108 -5.38 4.36 -0.65
N GLU A 109 -5.51 3.07 -0.31
CA GLU A 109 -6.56 2.61 0.61
C GLU A 109 -6.43 3.26 2.00
N THR A 110 -5.20 3.32 2.52
CA THR A 110 -4.92 3.85 3.86
C THR A 110 -5.22 5.35 3.93
N ILE A 111 -4.64 6.15 3.03
CA ILE A 111 -4.83 7.60 3.05
C ILE A 111 -6.29 7.99 2.75
N ALA A 112 -7.00 7.23 1.90
CA ALA A 112 -8.42 7.46 1.63
C ALA A 112 -9.29 7.21 2.87
N LYS A 113 -8.98 6.17 3.67
CA LYS A 113 -9.68 5.88 4.93
C LYS A 113 -9.44 6.98 5.96
N ASP A 114 -8.21 7.45 6.10
CA ASP A 114 -7.87 8.50 7.06
C ASP A 114 -8.51 9.85 6.66
N ALA A 115 -8.42 10.23 5.39
CA ALA A 115 -9.12 11.39 4.86
C ALA A 115 -10.65 11.28 5.02
N TYR A 116 -11.23 10.09 4.80
CA TYR A 116 -12.66 9.89 5.02
C TYR A 116 -13.06 10.04 6.49
N CYS A 117 -12.21 9.65 7.44
CA CYS A 117 -12.44 9.93 8.87
C CYS A 117 -12.54 11.44 9.12
N CYS A 118 -11.72 12.26 8.48
CA CYS A 118 -11.81 13.73 8.56
C CYS A 118 -13.14 14.25 7.95
N ALA A 119 -13.58 13.69 6.83
CA ALA A 119 -14.88 14.05 6.22
C ALA A 119 -16.06 13.75 7.17
N GLN A 120 -16.03 12.59 7.84
CA GLN A 120 -17.05 12.16 8.78
C GLN A 120 -17.12 13.03 10.04
N GLN A 121 -15.99 13.55 10.52
CA GLN A 121 -15.96 14.54 11.61
C GLN A 121 -16.74 15.82 11.22
N GLY A 122 -16.72 16.17 9.93
CA GLY A 122 -17.54 17.23 9.35
C GLY A 122 -18.99 16.82 9.01
N LYS A 123 -19.45 15.64 9.44
CA LYS A 123 -20.76 15.03 9.11
C LYS A 123 -21.04 14.92 7.61
N ARG A 124 -19.98 14.79 6.80
CA ARG A 124 -20.06 14.65 5.35
C ARG A 124 -19.78 13.22 4.94
N LYS A 125 -20.45 12.80 3.86
CA LYS A 125 -20.21 11.51 3.18
C LYS A 125 -19.39 11.67 1.88
N THR A 126 -19.15 12.91 1.47
CA THR A 126 -18.35 13.27 0.30
C THR A 126 -16.97 13.73 0.75
N LEU A 127 -15.94 13.02 0.28
CA LEU A 127 -14.53 13.34 0.52
C LEU A 127 -14.13 14.56 -0.31
N GLN A 128 -13.47 15.54 0.31
CA GLN A 128 -12.99 16.77 -0.30
C GLN A 128 -11.48 16.92 -0.12
N ARG A 129 -10.83 17.77 -0.93
CA ARG A 129 -9.38 18.02 -0.84
C ARG A 129 -8.93 18.37 0.59
N ARG A 130 -9.67 19.26 1.27
CA ARG A 130 -9.41 19.62 2.67
C ARG A 130 -9.36 18.44 3.64
N ASP A 131 -10.08 17.35 3.36
CA ASP A 131 -10.07 16.18 4.23
C ASP A 131 -8.76 15.40 4.09
N LEU A 132 -8.19 15.40 2.86
CA LEU A 132 -6.88 14.84 2.58
C LEU A 132 -5.79 15.68 3.24
N ASP A 133 -5.86 17.01 3.11
CA ASP A 133 -4.90 17.93 3.73
C ASP A 133 -4.88 17.75 5.26
N ASN A 134 -6.07 17.67 5.88
CA ASN A 134 -6.19 17.40 7.32
C ASN A 134 -5.61 16.03 7.74
N ALA A 135 -5.75 15.00 6.89
CA ALA A 135 -5.19 13.68 7.17
C ALA A 135 -3.66 13.69 7.07
N ILE A 136 -3.10 14.40 6.09
CA ILE A 136 -1.67 14.59 5.91
C ILE A 136 -1.08 15.29 7.14
N GLU A 137 -1.69 16.39 7.60
CA GLU A 137 -1.22 17.13 8.78
C GLU A 137 -1.35 16.33 10.10
N ALA A 138 -2.26 15.36 10.17
CA ALA A 138 -2.52 14.60 11.38
C ALA A 138 -1.62 13.35 11.55
N VAL A 139 -1.03 12.84 10.47
CA VAL A 139 -0.33 11.55 10.43
C VAL A 139 1.10 11.77 9.94
N ASP A 140 2.07 11.55 10.83
CA ASP A 140 3.50 11.77 10.58
C ASP A 140 4.03 10.93 9.40
N GLU A 141 3.48 9.73 9.19
CA GLU A 141 3.84 8.88 8.06
C GLU A 141 3.45 9.46 6.69
N PHE A 142 2.58 10.48 6.66
CA PHE A 142 2.22 11.21 5.45
C PHE A 142 3.02 12.51 5.27
N ALA A 143 3.99 12.82 6.13
CA ALA A 143 4.78 14.05 6.07
C ALA A 143 5.47 14.27 4.71
N PHE A 144 5.79 13.20 3.98
CA PHE A 144 6.37 13.29 2.62
C PHE A 144 5.41 13.91 1.57
N LEU A 145 4.14 14.07 1.91
CA LEU A 145 3.13 14.75 1.10
C LEU A 145 2.92 16.23 1.49
N GLU A 146 3.54 16.70 2.56
CA GLU A 146 3.43 18.11 2.97
C GLU A 146 4.02 19.04 1.91
N GLY A 147 3.35 20.16 1.66
CA GLY A 147 3.81 21.15 0.68
C GLY A 147 3.60 20.77 -0.79
N LEU A 148 2.93 19.65 -1.07
CA LEU A 148 2.43 19.36 -2.42
C LEU A 148 1.30 20.35 -2.79
N PRO A 149 1.36 20.97 -3.98
CA PRO A 149 0.38 21.98 -4.41
C PRO A 149 -1.04 21.43 -4.65
#